data_AF-A0A7D5ZF60-F1
#
_entry.id   AF-A0A7D5ZF60-F1
#
_cell.length_a   1.000
_cell.length_b   1.000
_cell.length_c   1.000
_cell.angle_alpha   90.00
_cell.angle_beta   90.00
_cell.angle_gamma   90.00
#
_symmetry.space_group_name_H-M   'P 1'
#
loop_
_entity.id
_entity.type
_entity.pdbx_description
1 polymer ?
#
loop_
_entity_poly.entity_id
_entity_poly.type
_entity_poly.pdbx_seq_one_letter_code
_entity_poly.pdbx_strand_id
1 'polypeptide(L)'
;MPSIPQEPSSIQFYLRQARLLQRAVESTSPSIALPVLRRLLQAGVMGQTPLPQLFRTRSQLQRKHFLLLLAVEAGFPSWELMRPALAHMPADDIAAQQYLASGSAQLKLWFRDTESAAQYVAEHGGKVISLGQQAIVADAEAIASCART
;
A
#
# COMPACT_ATOMS: atom_id res chain seq x y z
N MET A 1 -9.48 -30.73 17.48
CA MET A 1 -9.77 -29.70 16.47
C MET A 1 -8.45 -29.16 15.97
N PRO A 2 -8.18 -29.11 14.65
CA PRO A 2 -6.94 -28.51 14.18
C PRO A 2 -7.01 -26.99 14.39
N SER A 3 -6.08 -26.45 15.17
CA SER A 3 -5.89 -25.02 15.33
C SER A 3 -5.52 -24.44 13.97
N ILE A 4 -6.42 -23.67 13.36
CA ILE A 4 -6.12 -22.89 12.16
C ILE A 4 -4.91 -22.02 12.52
N PRO A 5 -3.78 -22.09 11.80
CA PRO A 5 -2.66 -21.21 12.08
C PRO A 5 -3.16 -19.76 11.96
N GLN A 6 -3.18 -19.06 13.09
CA GLN A 6 -3.57 -17.66 13.09
C GLN A 6 -2.45 -16.89 12.39
N GLU A 7 -2.73 -16.44 11.17
CA GLU A 7 -1.80 -15.58 10.43
C GLU A 7 -1.54 -14.31 11.26
N PRO A 8 -0.29 -13.84 11.36
CA PRO A 8 0.04 -12.63 12.09
C PRO A 8 -0.79 -11.43 11.60
N SER A 9 -1.09 -10.51 12.52
CA SER A 9 -1.98 -9.35 12.27
C SER A 9 -1.56 -8.51 11.06
N SER A 10 -0.25 -8.39 10.83
CA SER A 10 0.35 -7.76 9.65
C SER A 10 -0.08 -8.42 8.33
N ILE A 11 0.01 -9.75 8.24
CA ILE A 11 -0.42 -10.50 7.05
C ILE A 11 -1.91 -10.33 6.81
N GLN A 12 -2.73 -10.39 7.86
CA GLN A 12 -4.17 -10.17 7.74
C GLN A 12 -4.51 -8.76 7.24
N PHE A 13 -3.77 -7.74 7.68
CA PHE A 13 -3.91 -6.38 7.18
C PHE A 13 -3.68 -6.29 5.68
N TYR A 14 -2.55 -6.81 5.16
CA TYR A 14 -2.25 -6.77 3.73
C TYR A 14 -3.25 -7.57 2.88
N LEU A 15 -3.67 -8.73 3.39
CA LEU A 15 -4.74 -9.51 2.77
C LEU A 15 -6.04 -8.72 2.66
N ARG A 16 -6.42 -7.97 3.71
CA ARG A 16 -7.60 -7.09 3.70
C ARG A 16 -7.41 -5.93 2.71
N GLN A 17 -6.25 -5.29 2.70
CA GLN A 17 -5.95 -4.20 1.76
C GLN A 17 -6.07 -4.64 0.30
N ALA A 18 -5.50 -5.80 -0.06
CA ALA A 18 -5.62 -6.34 -1.41
C ALA A 18 -7.09 -6.55 -1.83
N ARG A 19 -7.95 -6.97 -0.89
CA ARG A 19 -9.39 -7.14 -1.14
C ARG A 19 -10.10 -5.79 -1.33
N LEU A 20 -9.73 -4.78 -0.55
CA LEU A 20 -10.30 -3.44 -0.69
C LEU A 20 -9.91 -2.81 -2.04
N LEU A 21 -8.66 -2.96 -2.45
CA LEU A 21 -8.17 -2.48 -3.75
C LEU A 21 -8.87 -3.18 -4.92
N GLN A 22 -9.05 -4.50 -4.84
CA GLN A 22 -9.82 -5.25 -5.84
C GLN A 22 -11.24 -4.69 -5.98
N ARG A 23 -11.95 -4.51 -4.85
CA ARG A 23 -13.31 -3.96 -4.84
C ARG A 23 -13.36 -2.53 -5.39
N ALA A 24 -12.36 -1.71 -5.08
CA ALA A 24 -12.26 -0.34 -5.58
C ALA A 24 -12.13 -0.32 -7.12
N VAL A 25 -11.33 -1.23 -7.67
CA VAL A 25 -11.17 -1.36 -9.13
C VAL A 25 -12.41 -1.89 -9.82
N GLU A 26 -13.16 -2.79 -9.19
CA GLU A 26 -14.44 -3.28 -9.71
C GLU A 26 -15.55 -2.21 -9.70
N SER A 27 -15.34 -1.09 -9.01
CA SER A 27 -16.29 0.02 -8.97
C SER A 27 -16.61 0.57 -10.37
N THR A 28 -17.86 0.97 -10.56
CA THR A 28 -18.31 1.69 -11.76
C THR A 28 -17.88 3.15 -11.75
N SER A 29 -17.52 3.70 -10.59
CA SER A 29 -17.05 5.09 -10.46
C SER A 29 -15.59 5.22 -10.89
N PRO A 30 -15.28 6.01 -11.95
CA PRO A 30 -13.91 6.23 -12.39
C PRO A 30 -13.02 6.85 -11.31
N SER A 31 -13.58 7.73 -10.47
CA SER A 31 -12.85 8.39 -9.38
C SER A 31 -12.36 7.40 -8.31
N ILE A 32 -12.99 6.22 -8.20
CA ILE A 32 -12.59 5.15 -7.27
C ILE A 32 -11.65 4.17 -7.97
N ALA A 33 -11.95 3.77 -9.20
CA ALA A 33 -11.19 2.74 -9.91
C ALA A 33 -9.85 3.26 -10.48
N LEU A 34 -9.84 4.46 -11.06
CA LEU A 34 -8.66 5.00 -11.77
C LEU A 34 -7.41 5.16 -10.90
N PRO A 35 -7.48 5.66 -9.64
CA PRO A 35 -6.30 5.77 -8.80
C PRO A 35 -5.60 4.42 -8.57
N VAL A 36 -6.37 3.36 -8.34
CA VAL A 36 -5.81 2.02 -8.12
C VAL A 36 -5.21 1.44 -9.41
N LEU A 37 -5.87 1.66 -10.56
CA LEU A 37 -5.31 1.23 -11.85
C LEU A 37 -4.02 1.96 -12.21
N ARG A 38 -3.91 3.26 -11.89
CA ARG A 38 -2.67 4.03 -12.07
C ARG A 38 -1.54 3.48 -11.18
N ARG A 39 -1.84 3.11 -9.94
CA ARG A 39 -0.87 2.44 -9.04
C ARG A 39 -0.36 1.13 -9.63
N LEU A 40 -1.26 0.29 -10.17
CA LEU A 40 -0.87 -0.97 -10.84
C LEU A 40 0.10 -0.75 -12.01
N LEU A 41 -0.11 0.31 -12.79
CA LEU A 41 0.76 0.65 -13.91
C LEU A 41 2.12 1.18 -13.46
N GLN A 42 2.14 2.07 -12.46
CA GLN A 42 3.38 2.62 -11.91
C GLN A 42 4.23 1.53 -11.27
N ALA A 43 3.61 0.56 -10.60
CA ALA A 43 4.31 -0.59 -10.04
C ALA A 43 4.73 -1.64 -11.09
N GLY A 44 4.37 -1.46 -12.37
CA GLY A 44 4.75 -2.37 -13.45
C GLY A 44 4.10 -3.77 -13.40
N VAL A 45 3.08 -3.95 -12.56
CA VAL A 45 2.45 -5.26 -12.29
C VAL A 45 1.72 -5.83 -13.51
N MET A 46 1.22 -4.96 -14.39
CA MET A 46 0.39 -5.32 -15.55
C MET A 46 1.17 -5.31 -16.88
N GLY A 47 2.51 -5.30 -16.83
CA GLY A 47 3.37 -5.18 -18.02
C GLY A 47 3.09 -3.91 -18.83
N GLN A 48 3.16 -4.01 -20.15
CA GLN A 48 2.96 -2.88 -21.09
C GLN A 48 1.48 -2.59 -21.42
N THR A 49 0.54 -2.94 -20.52
CA THR A 49 -0.89 -2.74 -20.80
C THR A 49 -1.25 -1.25 -20.65
N PRO A 50 -1.82 -0.58 -21.67
CA PRO A 50 -2.18 0.83 -21.57
C PRO A 50 -3.40 1.04 -20.65
N LEU A 51 -3.44 2.18 -19.95
CA LEU A 51 -4.48 2.50 -18.95
C LEU A 51 -5.93 2.35 -19.46
N PRO A 52 -6.31 2.80 -20.67
CA PRO A 52 -7.68 2.64 -21.17
C PRO A 52 -8.07 1.17 -21.35
N GLN A 53 -7.12 0.34 -21.80
CA GLN A 53 -7.34 -1.10 -21.95
C GLN A 53 -7.49 -1.77 -20.58
N LEU A 54 -6.62 -1.41 -19.64
CA LEU A 54 -6.68 -1.90 -18.27
C LEU A 54 -8.00 -1.53 -17.57
N PHE A 55 -8.53 -0.33 -17.82
CA PHE A 55 -9.84 0.08 -17.31
C PHE A 55 -10.98 -0.76 -17.89
N ARG A 56 -10.91 -1.15 -19.16
CA ARG A 56 -11.93 -2.01 -19.79
C ARG A 56 -11.87 -3.44 -19.29
N THR A 57 -10.67 -3.98 -19.07
CA THR A 57 -10.45 -5.35 -18.58
C THR A 57 -10.36 -5.44 -17.06
N ARG A 58 -10.74 -4.38 -16.33
CA ARG A 58 -10.58 -4.29 -14.88
C ARG A 58 -11.26 -5.41 -14.09
N SER A 59 -12.33 -6.00 -14.62
CA SER A 59 -13.02 -7.17 -14.03
C SER A 59 -12.18 -8.45 -14.06
N GLN A 60 -11.13 -8.51 -14.86
CA GLN A 60 -10.19 -9.63 -14.93
C GLN A 60 -9.07 -9.50 -13.89
N LEU A 61 -8.99 -8.37 -13.18
CA LEU A 61 -7.96 -8.14 -12.17
C LEU A 61 -8.26 -8.95 -10.91
N GLN A 62 -7.36 -9.89 -10.62
CA GLN A 62 -7.48 -10.79 -9.48
C GLN A 62 -6.71 -10.26 -8.28
N ARG A 63 -7.10 -10.74 -7.08
CA ARG A 63 -6.44 -10.42 -5.81
C ARG A 63 -4.92 -10.57 -5.83
N LYS A 64 -4.39 -11.54 -6.58
CA LYS A 64 -2.94 -11.77 -6.74
C LYS A 64 -2.21 -10.56 -7.32
N HIS A 65 -2.83 -9.81 -8.24
CA HIS A 65 -2.21 -8.60 -8.82
C HIS A 65 -2.09 -7.50 -7.77
N PHE A 66 -3.07 -7.39 -6.87
CA PHE A 66 -3.03 -6.41 -5.78
C PHE A 66 -2.06 -6.81 -4.66
N LEU A 67 -1.87 -8.11 -4.41
CA LEU A 67 -0.82 -8.57 -3.50
C LEU A 67 0.57 -8.32 -4.08
N LEU A 68 0.75 -8.53 -5.38
CA LEU A 68 2.01 -8.19 -6.07
C LEU A 68 2.25 -6.67 -6.05
N LEU A 69 1.22 -5.85 -6.30
CA LEU A 69 1.29 -4.39 -6.16
C LEU A 69 1.78 -3.98 -4.77
N LEU A 70 1.14 -4.47 -3.71
CA LEU A 70 1.50 -4.13 -2.34
C LEU A 70 2.91 -4.61 -1.97
N ALA A 71 3.34 -5.75 -2.51
CA ALA A 71 4.72 -6.22 -2.35
C ALA A 71 5.72 -5.28 -3.02
N VAL A 72 5.49 -4.92 -4.28
CA VAL A 72 6.38 -4.02 -5.04
C VAL A 72 6.45 -2.64 -4.38
N GLU A 73 5.32 -2.10 -3.94
CA GLU A 73 5.29 -0.83 -3.21
C GLU A 73 6.03 -0.90 -1.85
N ALA A 74 6.06 -2.06 -1.22
CA ALA A 74 6.83 -2.32 -0.01
C ALA A 74 8.31 -2.69 -0.28
N GLY A 75 8.76 -2.66 -1.54
CA GLY A 75 10.14 -2.97 -1.93
C GLY A 75 10.43 -4.46 -2.14
N PHE A 76 9.40 -5.32 -2.17
CA PHE A 76 9.54 -6.75 -2.41
C PHE A 76 9.13 -7.13 -3.84
N PRO A 77 9.83 -8.05 -4.51
CA PRO A 77 9.50 -8.42 -5.89
C PRO A 77 8.28 -9.34 -6.00
N SER A 78 7.83 -9.97 -4.91
CA SER A 78 6.62 -10.79 -4.87
C SER A 78 6.00 -10.88 -3.48
N TRP A 79 4.73 -11.29 -3.42
CA TRP A 79 4.02 -11.52 -2.16
C TRP A 79 4.64 -12.66 -1.35
N GLU A 80 5.11 -13.71 -2.02
CA GLU A 80 5.72 -14.89 -1.42
C GLU A 80 7.00 -14.53 -0.67
N LEU A 81 7.76 -13.53 -1.17
CA LEU A 81 8.97 -13.02 -0.53
C LEU A 81 8.67 -11.98 0.55
N MET A 82 7.61 -11.19 0.39
CA MET A 82 7.14 -10.23 1.39
C MET A 82 6.55 -10.90 2.62
N ARG A 83 5.72 -11.94 2.44
CA ARG A 83 4.94 -12.60 3.49
C ARG A 83 5.78 -13.04 4.71
N PRO A 84 6.95 -13.70 4.58
CA PRO A 84 7.77 -14.06 5.75
C PRO A 84 8.38 -12.84 6.44
N ALA A 85 8.67 -11.75 5.70
CA ALA A 85 9.18 -10.51 6.27
C ALA A 85 8.11 -9.78 7.10
N LEU A 86 6.83 -9.89 6.72
CA LEU A 86 5.72 -9.30 7.47
C LEU A 86 5.54 -9.88 8.88
N ALA A 87 5.94 -11.13 9.10
CA ALA A 87 5.90 -11.74 10.43
C ALA A 87 6.91 -11.09 11.39
N HIS A 88 7.95 -10.45 10.86
CA HIS A 88 9.04 -9.82 11.62
C HIS A 88 9.06 -8.29 11.46
N MET A 89 8.07 -7.73 10.78
CA MET A 89 8.00 -6.30 10.52
C MET A 89 7.70 -5.54 11.84
N PRO A 90 8.44 -4.46 12.15
CA PRO A 90 8.18 -3.65 13.32
C PRO A 90 6.73 -3.14 13.37
N ALA A 91 6.14 -3.10 14.56
CA ALA A 91 4.76 -2.60 14.75
C ALA A 91 4.58 -1.18 14.21
N ASP A 92 5.61 -0.33 14.35
CA ASP A 92 5.61 1.04 13.86
C ASP A 92 5.50 1.15 12.33
N ASP A 93 6.07 0.19 11.60
CA ASP A 93 6.02 0.17 10.14
C ASP A 93 4.65 -0.30 9.67
N ILE A 94 4.07 -1.28 10.36
CA ILE A 94 2.67 -1.70 10.13
C ILE A 94 1.70 -0.56 10.43
N ALA A 95 1.91 0.17 11.52
CA ALA A 95 1.11 1.34 11.89
C ALA A 95 1.19 2.45 10.84
N ALA A 96 2.38 2.69 10.27
CA ALA A 96 2.56 3.63 9.17
C ALA A 96 1.75 3.21 7.93
N GLN A 97 1.75 1.92 7.59
CA GLN A 97 0.97 1.39 6.47
C GLN A 97 -0.54 1.45 6.72
N GLN A 98 -0.99 1.20 7.96
CA GLN A 98 -2.39 1.39 8.37
C GLN A 98 -2.82 2.84 8.27
N TYR A 99 -1.97 3.77 8.69
CA TYR A 99 -2.20 5.21 8.60
C TYR A 99 -2.41 5.64 7.14
N LEU A 100 -1.54 5.20 6.22
CA LEU A 100 -1.70 5.45 4.79
C LEU A 100 -3.03 4.90 4.24
N ALA A 101 -3.35 3.65 4.60
CA ALA A 101 -4.55 2.97 4.13
C ALA A 101 -5.86 3.59 4.65
N SER A 102 -5.82 4.31 5.78
CA SER A 102 -6.99 4.98 6.36
C SER A 102 -7.47 6.19 5.53
N GLY A 103 -6.67 6.66 4.56
CA GLY A 103 -6.94 7.89 3.82
C GLY A 103 -6.52 9.15 4.57
N SER A 104 -6.11 9.05 5.84
CA SER A 104 -5.61 10.19 6.64
C SER A 104 -4.35 10.83 6.05
N ALA A 105 -3.61 10.11 5.20
CA ALA A 105 -2.46 10.62 4.48
C ALA A 105 -2.81 11.43 3.22
N GLN A 106 -4.07 11.42 2.75
CA GLN A 106 -4.49 12.16 1.55
C GLN A 106 -4.39 13.68 1.70
N LEU A 107 -4.31 14.18 2.94
CA LEU A 107 -4.14 15.60 3.26
C LEU A 107 -2.69 15.99 3.56
N LYS A 108 -1.73 15.06 3.49
CA LYS A 108 -0.34 15.28 3.89
C LYS A 108 0.60 15.38 2.70
N LEU A 109 1.78 15.96 2.92
CA LEU A 109 2.76 16.31 1.88
C LEU A 109 3.30 15.06 1.18
N TRP A 110 2.96 14.91 -0.10
CA TRP A 110 3.47 13.84 -0.97
C TRP A 110 4.73 14.30 -1.67
N PHE A 111 5.78 13.50 -1.57
CA PHE A 111 7.06 13.70 -2.22
C PHE A 111 7.24 12.68 -3.33
N ARG A 112 7.95 13.11 -4.39
CA ARG A 112 8.23 12.28 -5.56
C ARG A 112 9.15 11.11 -5.23
N ASP A 113 10.01 11.26 -4.23
CA ASP A 113 11.00 10.29 -3.80
C ASP A 113 11.21 10.36 -2.28
N THR A 114 11.78 9.28 -1.74
CA THR A 114 12.07 9.11 -0.31
C THR A 114 13.16 10.06 0.18
N GLU A 115 14.10 10.45 -0.69
CA GLU A 115 15.19 11.36 -0.36
C GLU A 115 14.68 12.78 -0.08
N SER A 116 13.80 13.30 -0.93
CA SER A 116 13.16 14.61 -0.73
C SER A 116 12.31 14.64 0.53
N ALA A 117 11.60 13.54 0.83
CA ALA A 117 10.84 13.43 2.07
C ALA A 117 11.74 13.39 3.31
N ALA A 118 12.89 12.72 3.23
CA ALA A 118 13.86 12.66 4.33
C ALA A 118 14.49 14.03 4.61
N GLN A 119 14.82 14.80 3.57
CA GLN A 119 15.29 16.18 3.72
C GLN A 119 14.24 17.06 4.40
N TYR A 120 12.98 16.95 3.99
CA TYR A 120 11.89 17.70 4.62
C TYR A 120 11.72 17.36 6.11
N VAL A 121 11.78 16.06 6.46
CA VAL A 121 11.71 15.61 7.86
C VAL A 121 12.90 16.09 8.69
N ALA A 122 14.10 16.15 8.10
CA ALA A 122 15.28 16.66 8.80
C ALA A 122 15.12 18.13 9.20
N GLU A 123 14.40 18.92 8.40
CA GLU A 123 14.17 20.35 8.64
C GLU A 123 12.93 20.63 9.50
N HIS A 124 11.84 19.85 9.34
CA HIS A 124 10.53 20.16 9.91
C HIS A 124 10.03 19.11 10.93
N GLY A 125 10.73 18.00 11.09
CA GLY A 125 10.30 16.85 11.89
C GLY A 125 9.28 15.96 11.18
N GLY A 126 8.88 14.88 11.85
CA GLY A 126 7.92 13.88 11.34
C GLY A 126 8.55 12.53 11.01
N LYS A 127 7.79 11.66 10.34
CA LYS A 127 8.24 10.34 9.90
C LYS A 127 7.95 10.16 8.41
N VAL A 128 8.96 9.72 7.66
CA VAL A 128 8.82 9.36 6.24
C VAL A 128 8.16 8.00 6.14
N ILE A 129 7.13 7.89 5.30
CA ILE A 129 6.50 6.63 4.93
C ILE A 129 6.68 6.44 3.43
N SER A 130 7.40 5.38 3.05
CA SER A 130 7.65 5.03 1.65
C SER A 130 6.51 4.23 1.04
N LEU A 131 6.15 4.54 -0.21
CA LEU A 131 5.14 3.84 -1.00
C LEU A 131 5.60 3.74 -2.46
N GLY A 132 6.28 2.63 -2.78
CA GLY A 132 6.91 2.44 -4.08
C GLY A 132 7.98 3.51 -4.35
N GLN A 133 7.76 4.31 -5.39
CA GLN A 133 8.66 5.43 -5.71
C GLN A 133 8.35 6.71 -4.93
N GLN A 134 7.16 6.81 -4.33
CA GLN A 134 6.73 8.03 -3.64
C GLN A 134 6.95 7.93 -2.14
N ALA A 135 6.92 9.08 -1.46
CA ALA A 135 7.03 9.13 -0.01
C ALA A 135 6.09 10.19 0.58
N ILE A 136 5.64 9.98 1.80
CA ILE A 136 4.80 10.93 2.54
C ILE A 136 5.44 11.25 3.87
N VAL A 137 5.35 12.49 4.29
CA VAL A 137 5.72 12.90 5.65
C VAL A 137 4.47 12.97 6.50
N ALA A 138 4.46 12.24 7.61
CA ALA A 138 3.39 12.28 8.59
C ALA A 138 3.93 12.41 10.01
N ASP A 139 3.17 13.10 10.86
CA ASP A 139 3.46 13.17 12.29
C ASP A 139 3.53 11.78 12.93
N ALA A 140 4.59 11.54 13.71
CA ALA A 140 4.81 10.27 14.38
C ALA A 140 3.66 9.92 15.35
N GLU A 141 3.04 10.92 15.98
CA GLU A 141 1.91 10.73 16.88
C GLU A 141 0.65 10.26 16.15
N ALA A 142 0.40 10.78 14.93
CA ALA A 142 -0.72 10.36 14.09
C ALA A 142 -0.56 8.90 13.63
N ILE A 143 0.68 8.49 13.31
CA ILE A 143 1.00 7.09 12.97
C ILE A 143 0.78 6.18 14.19
N ALA A 144 1.29 6.57 15.35
CA ALA A 144 1.15 5.80 16.58
C ALA A 144 -0.32 5.64 17.02
N SER A 145 -1.19 6.59 16.69
CA SER A 145 -2.63 6.47 16.95
C SER A 145 -3.29 5.38 16.12
N CYS A 146 -2.81 5.11 14.89
CA CYS A 146 -3.32 4.01 14.08
C CYS A 146 -2.87 2.64 14.59
N ALA A 147 -1.72 2.54 15.27
CA ALA A 147 -1.24 1.30 15.87
C ALA A 147 -2.16 0.77 17.00
N ARG A 148 -2.94 1.66 17.62
CA ARG A 148 -3.80 1.36 18.78
C ARG A 148 -5.22 0.91 18.40
N THR A 149 -5.57 0.88 17.12
CA THR A 149 -6.92 0.59 16.62
C THR A 149 -6.97 -0.75 15.88
#